data_AF-A0A6J8AKJ9-F1
#
_entry.id   AF-A0A6J8AKJ9-F1
#
_cell.length_a   1.000
_cell.length_b   1.000
_cell.length_c   1.000
_cell.angle_alpha   90.00
_cell.angle_beta   90.00
_cell.angle_gamma   90.00
#
_symmetry.space_group_name_H-M   'P 1'
#
loop_
_entity.id
_entity.type
_entity.pdbx_description
1 polymer ?
#
loop_
_entity_poly.entity_id
_entity_poly.type
_entity_poly.pdbx_seq_one_letter_code
_entity_poly.pdbx_strand_id
1 'polypeptide(L)'
;MAKSKSQRMKEYRERKKASLGEKWLIQESNRTREYYKPTSQLNSKEKQARRERIRDNVSAYRKRQTALLNKTNDVTLLKEADLDEPNPLVLIEDENGVSSTSTQQPLIVKMPLISAKSKGGKKRASHALKRATNEICNLKKHNKNLKKSQNTLRKRLEREKKRNSTRDTENIRKKLLYAECVSKEIRETSEENPTKRKLAGIVVSGKFMRKYKMLTELKKSTNITWRTQAKRSKKLNHERQPRNLFLRQKISSDVEEFLCRDDNSRCMPGKADAVKYGKVKKQKRILNDYLHNILIKFCAEHTYRI
;
A
#
# COMPACT_ATOMS: atom_id res chain seq x y z
N MET A 1 -3.99 -32.47 10.62
CA MET A 1 -3.40 -32.85 9.32
C MET A 1 -1.92 -32.48 9.28
N ALA A 2 -1.05 -33.40 8.87
CA ALA A 2 0.38 -33.12 8.75
C ALA A 2 0.66 -32.11 7.63
N LYS A 3 1.55 -31.15 7.87
CA LYS A 3 1.91 -30.13 6.86
C LYS A 3 2.72 -30.76 5.73
N SER A 4 2.39 -30.39 4.49
CA SER A 4 3.17 -30.73 3.30
C SER A 4 4.65 -30.30 3.44
N LYS A 5 5.57 -31.06 2.82
CA LYS A 5 7.01 -30.73 2.78
C LYS A 5 7.25 -29.31 2.25
N SER A 6 6.53 -28.90 1.21
CA SER A 6 6.66 -27.54 0.64
C SER A 6 6.21 -26.47 1.62
N GLN A 7 5.15 -26.75 2.39
CA GLN A 7 4.60 -25.85 3.39
C GLN A 7 5.54 -25.71 4.60
N ARG A 8 6.13 -26.82 5.07
CA ARG A 8 7.18 -26.80 6.12
C ARG A 8 8.40 -25.99 5.69
N MET A 9 8.84 -26.14 4.44
CA MET A 9 9.96 -25.37 3.88
C MET A 9 9.63 -23.88 3.75
N LYS A 10 8.39 -23.53 3.38
CA LYS A 10 7.92 -22.14 3.32
C LYS A 10 7.96 -21.48 4.70
N GLU A 11 7.40 -22.14 5.71
CA GLU A 11 7.40 -21.65 7.09
C GLU A 11 8.80 -21.53 7.69
N TYR A 12 9.72 -22.44 7.32
CA TYR A 12 11.13 -22.33 7.71
C TYR A 12 11.79 -21.08 7.11
N ARG A 13 11.56 -20.81 5.81
CA ARG A 13 12.08 -19.60 5.13
C ARG A 13 11.51 -18.33 5.75
N GLU A 14 10.22 -18.30 6.05
CA GLU A 14 9.57 -17.16 6.71
C GLU A 14 10.15 -16.89 8.11
N ARG A 15 10.40 -17.95 8.90
CA ARG A 15 11.07 -17.83 10.20
C ARG A 15 12.50 -17.30 10.08
N LYS A 16 13.28 -17.81 9.12
CA LYS A 16 14.64 -17.30 8.87
C LYS A 16 14.65 -15.85 8.38
N LYS A 17 13.71 -15.48 7.51
CA LYS A 17 13.52 -14.10 7.04
C LYS A 17 13.17 -13.15 8.19
N ALA A 18 12.30 -13.56 9.10
CA ALA A 18 11.95 -12.78 10.30
C ALA A 18 13.11 -12.64 11.28
N SER A 19 13.93 -13.70 11.44
CA SER A 19 15.07 -13.70 12.37
C SER A 19 16.26 -12.88 11.87
N LEU A 20 16.56 -12.92 10.57
CA LEU A 20 17.76 -12.31 9.98
C LEU A 20 17.50 -10.92 9.35
N GLY A 21 16.24 -10.59 9.05
CA GLY A 21 15.84 -9.27 8.54
C GLY A 21 16.58 -8.87 7.27
N GLU A 22 17.25 -7.70 7.30
CA GLU A 22 17.98 -7.14 6.16
C GLU A 22 19.15 -8.02 5.69
N LYS A 23 19.82 -8.72 6.60
CA LYS A 23 20.92 -9.63 6.24
C LYS A 23 20.46 -10.76 5.32
N TRP A 24 19.22 -11.23 5.51
CA TRP A 24 18.61 -12.25 4.64
C TRP A 24 18.35 -11.72 3.23
N LEU A 25 17.89 -10.47 3.10
CA LEU A 25 17.65 -9.85 1.79
C LEU A 25 18.94 -9.69 1.00
N ILE A 26 20.04 -9.30 1.65
CA ILE A 26 21.36 -9.19 1.01
C ILE A 26 21.86 -10.57 0.57
N GLN A 27 21.76 -11.59 1.43
CA GLN A 27 22.15 -12.97 1.08
C GLN A 27 21.33 -13.53 -0.09
N GLU A 28 20.01 -13.31 -0.09
CA GLU A 28 19.13 -13.77 -1.17
C GLU A 28 19.39 -13.02 -2.48
N SER A 29 19.70 -11.72 -2.40
CA SER A 29 20.11 -10.91 -3.56
C SER A 29 21.41 -11.43 -4.16
N ASN A 30 22.43 -11.68 -3.31
CA ASN A 30 23.72 -12.24 -3.75
C ASN A 30 23.54 -13.63 -4.36
N ARG A 31 22.76 -14.51 -3.73
CA ARG A 31 22.44 -15.83 -4.28
C ARG A 31 21.77 -15.71 -5.64
N THR A 32 20.78 -14.84 -5.77
CA THR A 32 20.07 -14.64 -7.05
C THR A 32 21.01 -14.13 -8.13
N ARG A 33 21.92 -13.21 -7.77
CA ARG A 33 22.94 -12.66 -8.67
C ARG A 33 23.94 -13.71 -9.16
N GLU A 34 24.31 -14.66 -8.31
CA GLU A 34 25.23 -15.75 -8.65
C GLU A 34 24.67 -16.67 -9.76
N TYR A 35 23.38 -17.02 -9.69
CA TYR A 35 22.73 -17.90 -10.68
C TYR A 35 22.13 -17.15 -11.88
N TYR A 36 21.91 -15.84 -11.77
CA TYR A 36 21.30 -15.05 -12.83
C TYR A 36 22.35 -14.52 -13.81
N LYS A 37 22.38 -15.10 -15.01
CA LYS A 37 23.12 -14.55 -16.16
C LYS A 37 22.15 -13.78 -17.09
N PRO A 38 22.39 -12.48 -17.33
CA PRO A 38 21.67 -11.71 -18.34
C PRO A 38 21.78 -12.36 -19.72
N THR A 39 20.70 -12.30 -20.50
CA THR A 39 20.67 -12.91 -21.84
C THR A 39 21.69 -12.31 -22.79
N SER A 40 22.06 -11.03 -22.62
CA SER A 40 23.11 -10.36 -23.39
C SER A 40 24.48 -11.04 -23.23
N GLN A 41 24.76 -11.59 -22.04
CA GLN A 41 26.02 -12.26 -21.70
C GLN A 41 26.02 -13.75 -22.08
N LEU A 42 24.87 -14.31 -22.50
CA LEU A 42 24.77 -15.72 -22.90
C LEU A 42 25.22 -15.92 -24.34
N ASN A 43 25.94 -17.02 -24.58
CA ASN A 43 26.26 -17.46 -25.93
C ASN A 43 24.98 -17.90 -26.68
N SER A 44 24.98 -17.90 -28.02
CA SER A 44 23.85 -18.32 -28.86
C SER A 44 23.30 -19.71 -28.47
N LYS A 45 24.21 -20.67 -28.21
CA LYS A 45 23.87 -22.02 -27.77
C LYS A 45 23.14 -22.03 -26.40
N GLU A 46 23.59 -21.21 -25.46
CA GLU A 46 22.97 -21.09 -24.14
C GLU A 46 21.61 -20.37 -24.22
N LYS A 47 21.49 -19.35 -25.09
CA LYS A 47 20.22 -18.68 -25.38
C LYS A 47 19.19 -19.68 -25.91
N GLN A 48 19.60 -20.56 -26.83
CA GLN A 48 18.73 -21.61 -27.36
C GLN A 48 18.31 -22.62 -26.28
N ALA A 49 19.26 -23.17 -25.51
CA ALA A 49 18.97 -24.11 -24.43
C ALA A 49 18.02 -23.48 -23.38
N ARG A 50 18.19 -22.19 -23.08
CA ARG A 50 17.28 -21.45 -22.18
C ARG A 50 15.88 -21.33 -22.77
N ARG A 51 15.75 -21.05 -24.07
CA ARG A 51 14.44 -20.99 -24.77
C ARG A 51 13.74 -22.34 -24.79
N GLU A 52 14.48 -23.44 -24.95
CA GLU A 52 13.95 -24.80 -24.92
C GLU A 52 13.42 -25.16 -23.53
N ARG A 53 14.22 -24.96 -22.47
CA ARG A 53 13.75 -25.17 -21.07
C ARG A 53 12.49 -24.37 -20.73
N ILE A 54 12.39 -23.13 -21.22
CA ILE A 54 11.19 -22.30 -21.02
C ILE A 54 10.00 -22.91 -21.76
N ARG A 55 10.16 -23.35 -23.01
CA ARG A 55 9.11 -24.04 -23.78
C ARG A 55 8.63 -25.29 -23.05
N ASP A 56 9.55 -26.11 -22.53
CA ASP A 56 9.23 -27.33 -21.80
C ASP A 56 8.45 -27.05 -20.52
N ASN A 57 8.90 -26.06 -19.73
CA ASN A 57 8.20 -25.66 -18.51
C ASN A 57 6.79 -25.14 -18.78
N VAL A 58 6.60 -24.33 -19.83
CA VAL A 58 5.28 -23.82 -20.23
C VAL A 58 4.38 -24.95 -20.71
N SER A 59 4.91 -25.88 -21.50
CA SER A 59 4.20 -27.08 -21.94
C SER A 59 3.75 -27.93 -20.75
N ALA A 60 4.65 -28.23 -19.83
CA ALA A 60 4.36 -28.99 -18.61
C ALA A 60 3.32 -28.30 -17.72
N TYR A 61 3.39 -26.97 -17.58
CA TYR A 61 2.40 -26.19 -16.84
C TYR A 61 1.02 -26.28 -17.49
N ARG A 62 0.91 -26.11 -18.81
CA ARG A 62 -0.36 -26.25 -19.55
C ARG A 62 -0.95 -27.65 -19.37
N LYS A 63 -0.13 -28.70 -19.50
CA LYS A 63 -0.56 -30.10 -19.25
C LYS A 63 -1.09 -30.31 -17.83
N ARG A 64 -0.46 -29.69 -16.81
CA ARG A 64 -0.95 -29.76 -15.42
C ARG A 64 -2.28 -29.03 -15.24
N GLN A 65 -2.44 -27.87 -15.88
CA GLN A 65 -3.69 -27.11 -15.82
C GLN A 65 -4.84 -27.87 -16.48
N THR A 66 -4.62 -28.43 -17.66
CA THR A 66 -5.64 -29.27 -18.33
C THR A 66 -5.98 -30.52 -17.51
N ALA A 67 -4.99 -31.18 -16.91
CA ALA A 67 -5.23 -32.34 -16.05
C ALA A 67 -6.02 -31.99 -14.77
N LEU A 68 -5.80 -30.79 -14.19
CA LEU A 68 -6.59 -30.30 -13.06
C LEU A 68 -8.04 -30.04 -13.47
N LEU A 69 -8.24 -29.41 -14.63
CA LEU A 69 -9.57 -29.08 -15.15
C LEU A 69 -10.39 -30.35 -15.46
N ASN A 70 -9.74 -31.36 -16.05
CA ASN A 70 -10.39 -32.65 -16.30
C ASN A 70 -10.76 -33.36 -14.98
N LYS A 71 -9.87 -33.34 -13.97
CA LYS A 71 -10.18 -33.88 -12.64
C LYS A 71 -11.33 -33.16 -11.94
N THR A 72 -11.46 -31.84 -12.09
CA THR A 72 -12.58 -31.12 -11.49
C THR A 72 -13.90 -31.46 -12.17
N ASN A 73 -13.88 -31.62 -13.50
CA ASN A 73 -15.07 -31.95 -14.28
C ASN A 73 -15.57 -33.38 -13.97
N ASP A 74 -14.67 -34.35 -13.79
CA ASP A 74 -15.03 -35.72 -13.37
C ASP A 74 -15.66 -35.77 -11.96
N VAL A 75 -15.20 -34.90 -11.04
CA VAL A 75 -15.74 -34.85 -9.66
C VAL A 75 -17.12 -34.19 -9.61
N THR A 76 -17.42 -33.25 -10.51
CA THR A 76 -18.77 -32.67 -10.63
C THR A 76 -19.76 -33.64 -11.27
N LEU A 77 -19.32 -34.44 -12.26
CA LEU A 77 -20.20 -35.38 -12.96
C LEU A 77 -20.63 -36.58 -12.08
N LEU A 78 -19.83 -36.93 -11.06
CA LEU A 78 -20.19 -37.95 -10.05
C LEU A 78 -21.07 -37.42 -8.91
N LYS A 79 -21.24 -36.11 -8.76
CA LYS A 79 -22.05 -35.52 -7.67
C LYS A 79 -23.48 -35.19 -8.06
N GLU A 80 -23.79 -35.15 -9.35
CA GLU A 80 -25.14 -34.88 -9.85
C GLU A 80 -25.97 -36.16 -10.06
N ALA A 81 -25.39 -37.35 -9.84
CA ALA A 81 -26.09 -38.63 -10.02
C ALA A 81 -26.78 -39.18 -8.75
N ASP A 82 -26.55 -38.60 -7.55
CA ASP A 82 -26.97 -39.19 -6.27
C ASP A 82 -27.87 -38.27 -5.39
N LEU A 83 -28.67 -37.37 -5.99
CA LEU A 83 -29.59 -36.52 -5.22
C LEU A 83 -31.04 -36.57 -5.71
N ASP A 84 -31.64 -37.75 -5.61
CA ASP A 84 -33.10 -37.93 -5.55
C ASP A 84 -33.45 -38.77 -4.30
N GLU A 85 -33.41 -38.15 -3.11
CA GLU A 85 -34.15 -38.67 -1.95
C GLU A 85 -34.88 -37.52 -1.22
N PRO A 86 -36.21 -37.63 -1.01
CA PRO A 86 -36.99 -36.64 -0.30
C PRO A 86 -36.83 -36.79 1.22
N ASN A 87 -36.42 -35.70 1.86
CA ASN A 87 -36.18 -35.60 3.30
C ASN A 87 -37.53 -35.54 4.08
N PRO A 88 -37.82 -36.43 5.06
CA PRO A 88 -39.08 -36.38 5.80
C PRO A 88 -39.06 -35.28 6.88
N LEU A 89 -40.13 -34.48 6.89
CA LEU A 89 -40.46 -33.50 7.92
C LEU A 89 -40.67 -34.18 9.27
N VAL A 90 -39.84 -33.83 10.26
CA VAL A 90 -40.06 -34.21 11.66
C VAL A 90 -40.95 -33.15 12.31
N LEU A 91 -42.21 -33.53 12.57
CA LEU A 91 -43.14 -32.83 13.47
C LEU A 91 -42.67 -33.07 14.93
N ILE A 92 -42.64 -32.01 15.73
CA ILE A 92 -42.48 -32.08 17.18
C ILE A 92 -43.85 -31.75 17.78
N GLU A 93 -44.49 -32.75 18.40
CA GLU A 93 -45.72 -32.58 19.17
C GLU A 93 -45.37 -32.39 20.65
N ASP A 94 -45.88 -31.30 21.25
CA ASP A 94 -45.78 -31.01 22.68
C ASP A 94 -46.97 -31.64 23.43
N GLU A 95 -46.73 -32.76 24.11
CA GLU A 95 -47.70 -33.37 25.04
C GLU A 95 -47.65 -32.69 26.42
N ASN A 96 -48.50 -31.68 26.64
CA ASN A 96 -48.86 -31.19 27.97
C ASN A 96 -50.17 -31.86 28.42
N GLY A 97 -50.07 -33.09 28.92
CA GLY A 97 -51.15 -33.80 29.60
C GLY A 97 -51.20 -33.46 31.09
N VAL A 98 -52.10 -32.55 31.47
CA VAL A 98 -52.59 -32.39 32.85
C VAL A 98 -53.76 -33.34 33.02
N SER A 99 -53.65 -34.30 33.95
CA SER A 99 -54.81 -35.01 34.49
C SER A 99 -54.58 -35.38 35.95
N SER A 100 -55.35 -34.71 36.80
CA SER A 100 -55.46 -34.89 38.24
C SER A 100 -56.39 -36.06 38.54
N THR A 101 -55.99 -36.99 39.42
CA THR A 101 -56.95 -37.76 40.24
C THR A 101 -56.30 -38.26 41.52
N SER A 102 -56.68 -37.61 42.62
CA SER A 102 -57.11 -38.21 43.88
C SER A 102 -56.60 -39.63 44.22
N THR A 103 -55.69 -39.70 45.20
CA THR A 103 -55.76 -40.72 46.26
C THR A 103 -54.93 -40.25 47.45
N GLN A 104 -55.58 -40.17 48.62
CA GLN A 104 -54.96 -39.78 49.89
C GLN A 104 -53.94 -40.86 50.30
N GLN A 105 -52.65 -40.56 50.13
CA GLN A 105 -51.58 -41.28 50.81
C GLN A 105 -50.92 -40.35 51.83
N PRO A 106 -50.48 -40.87 52.99
CA PRO A 106 -49.80 -40.06 53.99
C PRO A 106 -48.56 -39.42 53.36
N LEU A 107 -48.38 -38.13 53.63
CA LEU A 107 -47.33 -37.30 53.05
C LEU A 107 -45.96 -37.74 53.62
N ILE A 108 -45.39 -38.80 53.05
CA ILE A 108 -44.00 -39.16 53.29
C ILE A 108 -43.17 -38.13 52.53
N VAL A 109 -42.71 -37.10 53.23
CA VAL A 109 -41.66 -36.21 52.74
C VAL A 109 -40.39 -37.06 52.61
N LYS A 110 -40.25 -37.74 51.47
CA LYS A 110 -38.96 -38.26 51.02
C LYS A 110 -38.08 -37.06 50.77
N MET A 111 -37.42 -36.58 51.83
CA MET A 111 -36.24 -35.74 51.67
C MET A 111 -35.30 -36.53 50.75
N PRO A 112 -34.96 -36.04 49.55
CA PRO A 112 -33.98 -36.69 48.70
C PRO A 112 -32.63 -36.50 49.37
N LEU A 113 -32.36 -37.32 50.37
CA LEU A 113 -31.06 -37.45 50.99
C LEU A 113 -30.14 -38.06 49.95
N ILE A 114 -29.46 -37.15 49.24
CA ILE A 114 -28.06 -37.27 48.87
C ILE A 114 -27.72 -38.62 48.21
N SER A 115 -28.25 -38.89 47.03
CA SER A 115 -27.51 -39.72 46.08
C SER A 115 -27.98 -39.41 44.66
N ALA A 116 -27.02 -39.30 43.75
CA ALA A 116 -27.16 -38.87 42.35
C ALA A 116 -27.39 -37.36 42.12
N LYS A 117 -26.36 -36.72 41.52
CA LYS A 117 -26.33 -35.43 40.77
C LYS A 117 -25.44 -34.29 41.34
N SER A 118 -24.33 -34.56 42.02
CA SER A 118 -23.30 -33.51 42.29
C SER A 118 -22.48 -33.07 41.05
N LYS A 119 -22.67 -33.73 39.89
CA LYS A 119 -21.97 -33.37 38.62
C LYS A 119 -22.41 -32.01 38.05
N GLY A 120 -23.55 -31.46 38.47
CA GLY A 120 -24.05 -30.15 38.00
C GLY A 120 -23.36 -28.94 38.64
N GLY A 121 -23.09 -28.98 39.95
CA GLY A 121 -22.47 -27.87 40.69
C GLY A 121 -21.05 -27.56 40.24
N LYS A 122 -20.23 -28.61 40.02
CA LYS A 122 -18.85 -28.46 39.51
C LYS A 122 -18.81 -27.82 38.11
N LYS A 123 -19.75 -28.17 37.23
CA LYS A 123 -19.88 -27.55 35.90
C LYS A 123 -20.28 -26.07 36.01
N ARG A 124 -21.25 -25.73 36.86
CA ARG A 124 -21.66 -24.33 37.10
C ARG A 124 -20.51 -23.47 37.63
N ALA A 125 -19.77 -23.97 38.63
CA ALA A 125 -18.60 -23.29 39.18
C ALA A 125 -17.48 -23.10 38.13
N SER A 126 -17.20 -24.14 37.33
CA SER A 126 -16.22 -24.07 36.23
C SER A 126 -16.64 -23.06 35.15
N HIS A 127 -17.93 -23.01 34.78
CA HIS A 127 -18.44 -22.01 33.84
C HIS A 127 -18.36 -20.59 34.39
N ALA A 128 -18.67 -20.38 35.67
CA ALA A 128 -18.53 -19.09 36.34
C ALA A 128 -17.06 -18.62 36.35
N LEU A 129 -16.12 -19.51 36.73
CA LEU A 129 -14.69 -19.23 36.67
C LEU A 129 -14.24 -18.89 35.25
N LYS A 130 -14.67 -19.66 34.24
CA LYS A 130 -14.34 -19.39 32.83
C LYS A 130 -14.85 -18.01 32.40
N ARG A 131 -16.08 -17.62 32.76
CA ARG A 131 -16.61 -16.28 32.49
C ARG A 131 -15.77 -15.18 33.14
N ALA A 132 -15.45 -15.32 34.43
CA ALA A 132 -14.60 -14.37 35.14
C ALA A 132 -13.20 -14.25 34.51
N THR A 133 -12.57 -15.37 34.13
CA THR A 133 -11.25 -15.33 33.46
C THR A 133 -11.30 -14.64 32.10
N ASN A 134 -12.37 -14.85 31.33
CA ASN A 134 -12.58 -14.18 30.05
C ASN A 134 -12.80 -12.67 30.25
N GLU A 135 -13.56 -12.28 31.26
CA GLU A 135 -13.79 -10.89 31.62
C GLU A 135 -12.49 -10.19 32.03
N ILE A 136 -11.68 -10.83 32.89
CA ILE A 136 -10.35 -10.33 33.26
C ILE A 136 -9.46 -10.17 32.02
N CYS A 137 -9.48 -11.14 31.09
CA CYS A 137 -8.72 -11.06 29.84
C CYS A 137 -9.16 -9.87 28.99
N ASN A 138 -10.48 -9.67 28.85
CA ASN A 138 -11.06 -8.55 28.11
C ASN A 138 -10.71 -7.21 28.74
N LEU A 139 -10.83 -7.08 30.07
CA LEU A 139 -10.45 -5.87 30.81
C LEU A 139 -8.96 -5.57 30.69
N LYS A 140 -8.08 -6.58 30.74
CA LYS A 140 -6.64 -6.42 30.51
C LYS A 140 -6.35 -5.92 29.08
N LYS A 141 -7.03 -6.47 28.08
CA LYS A 141 -6.93 -6.02 26.68
C LYS A 141 -7.41 -4.58 26.52
N HIS A 142 -8.53 -4.22 27.15
CA HIS A 142 -9.08 -2.87 27.12
C HIS A 142 -8.13 -1.87 27.79
N ASN A 143 -7.61 -2.17 28.98
CA ASN A 143 -6.61 -1.35 29.66
C ASN A 143 -5.32 -1.16 28.83
N LYS A 144 -4.85 -2.21 28.14
CA LYS A 144 -3.71 -2.10 27.22
C LYS A 144 -4.01 -1.13 26.07
N ASN A 145 -5.22 -1.15 25.53
CA ASN A 145 -5.62 -0.24 24.46
C ASN A 145 -5.77 1.20 24.97
N LEU A 146 -6.33 1.41 26.16
CA LEU A 146 -6.41 2.74 26.78
C LEU A 146 -5.02 3.33 27.03
N LYS A 147 -4.08 2.55 27.57
CA LYS A 147 -2.69 2.99 27.76
C LYS A 147 -2.02 3.38 26.44
N LYS A 148 -2.26 2.62 25.36
CA LYS A 148 -1.79 3.00 24.01
C LYS A 148 -2.40 4.32 23.55
N SER A 149 -3.71 4.49 23.69
CA SER A 149 -4.42 5.73 23.33
C SER A 149 -3.87 6.93 24.10
N GLN A 150 -3.73 6.82 25.42
CA GLN A 150 -3.17 7.87 26.27
C GLN A 150 -1.75 8.25 25.85
N ASN A 151 -0.89 7.27 25.55
CA ASN A 151 0.46 7.53 25.05
C ASN A 151 0.46 8.23 23.69
N THR A 152 -0.46 7.87 22.79
CA THR A 152 -0.59 8.58 21.50
C THR A 152 -1.03 10.04 21.67
N LEU A 153 -1.97 10.31 22.59
CA LEU A 153 -2.42 11.65 22.90
C LEU A 153 -1.31 12.49 23.56
N ARG A 154 -0.58 11.93 24.52
CA ARG A 154 0.59 12.59 25.14
C ARG A 154 1.63 13.00 24.11
N LYS A 155 2.03 12.08 23.22
CA LYS A 155 2.96 12.38 22.12
C LYS A 155 2.44 13.45 21.16
N ARG A 156 1.13 13.48 20.89
CA ARG A 156 0.51 14.53 20.06
C ARG A 156 0.58 15.89 20.75
N LEU A 157 0.29 15.94 22.04
CA LEU A 157 0.34 17.15 22.85
C LEU A 157 1.76 17.70 22.95
N GLU A 158 2.76 16.84 23.18
CA GLU A 158 4.18 17.23 23.16
C GLU A 158 4.62 17.83 21.82
N ARG A 159 4.18 17.25 20.70
CA ARG A 159 4.45 17.80 19.36
C ARG A 159 3.82 19.17 19.16
N GLU A 160 2.58 19.37 19.62
CA GLU A 160 1.91 20.67 19.54
C GLU A 160 2.58 21.72 20.44
N LYS A 161 2.98 21.36 21.67
CA LYS A 161 3.76 22.26 22.54
C LYS A 161 5.07 22.68 21.87
N LYS A 162 5.81 21.72 21.30
CA LYS A 162 7.06 22.02 20.57
C LYS A 162 6.81 22.91 19.36
N ARG A 163 5.74 22.67 18.60
CA ARG A 163 5.33 23.52 17.46
C ARG A 163 4.99 24.93 17.88
N ASN A 164 4.30 25.12 19.01
CA ASN A 164 3.91 26.45 19.47
C ASN A 164 5.11 27.25 20.00
N SER A 165 6.02 26.61 20.75
CA SER A 165 7.25 27.26 21.22
C SER A 165 8.15 27.78 20.08
N THR A 166 8.26 27.03 18.97
CA THR A 166 9.06 27.49 17.81
C THR A 166 8.32 28.53 16.97
N ARG A 167 6.98 28.55 16.96
CA ARG A 167 6.21 29.52 16.17
C ARG A 167 6.46 30.96 16.59
N ASP A 168 6.55 31.26 17.88
CA ASP A 168 6.69 32.64 18.33
C ASP A 168 8.04 33.25 17.93
N THR A 169 9.13 32.50 18.12
CA THR A 169 10.47 32.90 17.69
C THR A 169 10.59 32.98 16.16
N GLU A 170 10.00 32.02 15.44
CA GLU A 170 9.94 32.05 13.98
C GLU A 170 9.13 33.25 13.45
N ASN A 171 8.06 33.65 14.14
CA ASN A 171 7.23 34.78 13.75
C ASN A 171 7.99 36.10 13.88
N ILE A 172 8.74 36.29 14.97
CA ILE A 172 9.60 37.49 15.15
C ILE A 172 10.67 37.52 14.06
N ARG A 173 11.38 36.41 13.84
CA ARG A 173 12.40 36.31 12.79
C ARG A 173 11.83 36.59 11.39
N LYS A 174 10.63 36.08 11.09
CA LYS A 174 9.93 36.33 9.82
C LYS A 174 9.57 37.81 9.65
N LYS A 175 9.07 38.47 10.69
CA LYS A 175 8.75 39.91 10.65
C LYS A 175 10.00 40.76 10.40
N LEU A 176 11.10 40.47 11.09
CA LEU A 176 12.37 41.17 10.90
C LEU A 176 12.92 40.96 9.48
N LEU A 177 12.96 39.72 9.01
CA LEU A 177 13.45 39.39 7.68
C LEU A 177 12.54 39.99 6.58
N TYR A 178 11.22 40.06 6.81
CA TYR A 178 10.29 40.77 5.93
C TYR A 178 10.63 42.26 5.84
N ALA A 179 10.80 42.94 6.97
CA ALA A 179 11.15 44.37 7.00
C ALA A 179 12.48 44.64 6.26
N GLU A 180 13.48 43.80 6.44
CA GLU A 180 14.75 43.89 5.74
C GLU A 180 14.59 43.67 4.22
N CYS A 181 13.80 42.67 3.81
CA CYS A 181 13.50 42.41 2.41
C CYS A 181 12.77 43.57 1.75
N VAL A 182 11.76 44.15 2.41
CA VAL A 182 11.03 45.33 1.91
C VAL A 182 12.01 46.48 1.73
N SER A 183 12.83 46.75 2.75
CA SER A 183 13.78 47.86 2.76
C SER A 183 14.81 47.74 1.62
N LYS A 184 15.38 46.56 1.42
CA LYS A 184 16.31 46.28 0.31
C LYS A 184 15.66 46.48 -1.06
N GLU A 185 14.44 46.00 -1.21
CA GLU A 185 13.72 46.08 -2.49
C GLU A 185 13.30 47.52 -2.84
N ILE A 186 12.93 48.32 -1.82
CA ILE A 186 12.69 49.75 -1.98
C ILE A 186 13.96 50.49 -2.39
N ARG A 187 15.10 50.19 -1.76
CA ARG A 187 16.40 50.78 -2.09
C ARG A 187 16.79 50.51 -3.55
N GLU A 188 16.86 49.24 -3.96
CA GLU A 188 17.21 48.86 -5.34
C GLU A 188 16.28 49.51 -6.37
N THR A 189 14.96 49.50 -6.12
CA THR A 189 14.02 50.05 -7.10
C THR A 189 14.06 51.59 -7.14
N SER A 190 14.38 52.24 -6.01
CA SER A 190 14.56 53.69 -5.96
C SER A 190 15.80 54.16 -6.70
N GLU A 191 16.87 53.35 -6.69
CA GLU A 191 18.09 53.57 -7.47
C GLU A 191 17.83 53.37 -8.97
N GLU A 192 17.11 52.30 -9.35
CA GLU A 192 16.81 52.02 -10.76
C GLU A 192 15.83 53.04 -11.40
N ASN A 193 14.86 53.56 -10.65
CA ASN A 193 13.82 54.45 -11.18
C ASN A 193 13.34 55.47 -10.14
N PRO A 194 13.92 56.69 -10.07
CA PRO A 194 13.58 57.68 -9.04
C PRO A 194 12.12 58.16 -9.11
N THR A 195 11.50 58.12 -10.30
CA THR A 195 10.09 58.49 -10.51
C THR A 195 9.09 57.48 -9.92
N LYS A 196 9.49 56.20 -9.80
CA LYS A 196 8.63 55.13 -9.25
C LYS A 196 8.67 55.05 -7.74
N ARG A 197 9.53 55.84 -7.08
CA ARG A 197 9.73 55.89 -5.62
C ARG A 197 8.44 56.12 -4.83
N LYS A 198 7.44 56.80 -5.43
CA LYS A 198 6.14 57.11 -4.79
C LYS A 198 5.12 55.96 -4.84
N LEU A 199 5.33 54.91 -5.65
CA LEU A 199 4.35 53.84 -5.85
C LEU A 199 4.85 52.53 -5.24
N ALA A 200 4.62 52.35 -3.93
CA ALA A 200 5.03 51.15 -3.18
C ALA A 200 4.63 49.81 -3.86
N GLY A 201 3.48 49.76 -4.53
CA GLY A 201 3.00 48.58 -5.27
C GLY A 201 3.74 48.27 -6.58
N ILE A 202 4.48 49.24 -7.13
CA ILE A 202 5.40 49.05 -8.27
C ILE A 202 6.83 48.79 -7.76
N VAL A 203 7.18 49.40 -6.62
CA VAL A 203 8.50 49.36 -6.00
C VAL A 203 8.85 47.97 -5.45
N VAL A 204 7.88 47.21 -4.94
CA VAL A 204 8.14 45.83 -4.53
C VAL A 204 8.16 44.95 -5.77
N SER A 205 9.33 44.77 -6.38
CA SER A 205 9.53 43.93 -7.58
C SER A 205 9.29 42.43 -7.32
N GLY A 206 9.16 42.01 -6.06
CA GLY A 206 8.98 40.64 -5.61
C GLY A 206 10.24 39.76 -5.65
N LYS A 207 11.41 40.25 -6.05
CA LYS A 207 12.64 39.47 -6.23
C LYS A 207 13.19 38.97 -4.89
N PHE A 208 13.43 39.87 -3.94
CA PHE A 208 13.87 39.50 -2.59
C PHE A 208 12.78 38.79 -1.82
N MET A 209 11.54 39.24 -1.95
CA MET A 209 10.38 38.59 -1.34
C MET A 209 10.25 37.13 -1.77
N ARG A 210 10.54 36.80 -3.03
CA ARG A 210 10.58 35.40 -3.49
C ARG A 210 11.79 34.65 -2.95
N LYS A 211 12.98 35.23 -3.01
CA LYS A 211 14.23 34.60 -2.53
C LYS A 211 14.10 34.14 -1.08
N TYR A 212 13.49 34.98 -0.23
CA TYR A 212 13.31 34.71 1.20
C TYR A 212 11.92 34.20 1.58
N LYS A 213 11.07 33.85 0.60
CA LYS A 213 9.71 33.28 0.79
C LYS A 213 8.76 34.17 1.63
N MET A 214 8.86 35.49 1.48
CA MET A 214 8.10 36.49 2.24
C MET A 214 6.83 37.00 1.54
N LEU A 215 6.46 36.44 0.38
CA LEU A 215 5.23 36.82 -0.33
C LEU A 215 3.95 36.63 0.50
N THR A 216 3.93 35.65 1.40
CA THR A 216 2.76 35.42 2.27
C THR A 216 2.60 36.53 3.29
N GLU A 217 3.70 37.01 3.88
CA GLU A 217 3.67 38.14 4.82
C GLU A 217 3.31 39.45 4.10
N LEU A 218 3.85 39.66 2.90
CA LEU A 218 3.45 40.77 2.04
C LEU A 218 1.93 40.77 1.78
N LYS A 219 1.35 39.60 1.44
CA LYS A 219 -0.09 39.46 1.23
C LYS A 219 -0.87 39.79 2.50
N LYS A 220 -0.42 39.35 3.68
CA LYS A 220 -1.10 39.64 4.95
C LYS A 220 -1.07 41.13 5.29
N SER A 221 0.05 41.81 5.04
CA SER A 221 0.21 43.22 5.43
C SER A 221 -0.41 44.19 4.42
N THR A 222 -0.40 43.86 3.13
CA THR A 222 -0.84 44.79 2.07
C THR A 222 -2.14 44.39 1.37
N ASN A 223 -2.65 43.17 1.62
CA ASN A 223 -3.73 42.55 0.87
C ASN A 223 -3.50 42.44 -0.66
N ILE A 224 -2.28 42.73 -1.14
CA ILE A 224 -1.91 42.59 -2.54
C ILE A 224 -1.62 41.13 -2.82
N THR A 225 -2.35 40.54 -3.77
CA THR A 225 -2.07 39.17 -4.17
C THR A 225 -0.85 39.07 -5.08
N TRP A 226 -0.15 37.94 -4.98
CA TRP A 226 0.92 37.59 -5.90
C TRP A 226 0.48 37.69 -7.38
N ARG A 227 -0.75 37.27 -7.71
CA ARG A 227 -1.28 37.31 -9.09
C ARG A 227 -1.46 38.74 -9.60
N THR A 228 -1.91 39.66 -8.74
CA THR A 228 -2.05 41.08 -9.10
C THR A 228 -0.70 41.75 -9.30
N GLN A 229 0.31 41.36 -8.52
CA GLN A 229 1.69 41.86 -8.66
C GLN A 229 2.38 41.30 -9.92
N ALA A 230 2.25 39.99 -10.17
CA ALA A 230 2.80 39.32 -11.35
C ALA A 230 2.34 39.94 -12.67
N LYS A 231 1.05 40.31 -12.75
CA LYS A 231 0.48 40.97 -13.93
C LYS A 231 1.06 42.36 -14.18
N ARG A 232 1.51 43.07 -13.14
CA ARG A 232 2.04 44.44 -13.22
C ARG A 232 3.53 44.48 -13.54
N SER A 233 4.27 43.43 -13.21
CA SER A 233 5.73 43.37 -13.39
C SER A 233 6.13 42.33 -14.44
N LYS A 234 6.55 42.78 -15.63
CA LYS A 234 7.14 41.88 -16.65
C LYS A 234 8.39 41.14 -16.14
N LYS A 235 9.15 41.77 -15.23
CA LYS A 235 10.36 41.20 -14.58
C LYS A 235 10.09 39.95 -13.72
N LEU A 236 8.84 39.64 -13.38
CA LEU A 236 8.51 38.52 -12.49
C LEU A 236 8.12 37.22 -13.21
N ASN A 237 7.93 37.25 -14.53
CA ASN A 237 7.73 36.06 -15.35
C ASN A 237 9.07 35.39 -15.61
N HIS A 238 9.71 34.87 -14.57
CA HIS A 238 10.68 33.82 -14.77
C HIS A 238 9.91 32.58 -15.21
N GLU A 239 10.01 32.24 -16.48
CA GLU A 239 9.68 30.89 -16.95
C GLU A 239 10.37 29.92 -16.01
N ARG A 240 9.59 29.07 -15.34
CA ARG A 240 10.16 28.01 -14.51
C ARG A 240 10.96 27.11 -15.44
N GLN A 241 12.28 27.31 -15.48
CA GLN A 241 13.22 26.38 -16.09
C GLN A 241 12.88 24.99 -15.55
N PRO A 242 12.34 24.08 -16.37
CA PRO A 242 11.93 22.78 -15.87
C PRO A 242 13.21 22.07 -15.44
N ARG A 243 13.29 21.71 -14.15
CA ARG A 243 14.45 21.00 -13.62
C ARG A 243 14.69 19.76 -14.48
N ASN A 244 15.87 19.71 -15.08
CA ASN A 244 16.38 18.56 -15.83
C ASN A 244 15.53 18.13 -17.04
N LEU A 245 15.12 19.07 -17.90
CA LEU A 245 14.52 18.73 -19.20
C LEU A 245 15.34 17.69 -19.97
N PHE A 246 16.67 17.87 -19.98
CA PHE A 246 17.59 16.94 -20.61
C PHE A 246 17.51 15.53 -20.03
N LEU A 247 17.51 15.39 -18.69
CA LEU A 247 17.40 14.09 -18.04
C LEU A 247 16.04 13.44 -18.33
N ARG A 248 14.96 14.22 -18.34
CA ARG A 248 13.62 13.71 -18.64
C ARG A 248 13.53 13.23 -20.09
N GLN A 249 14.07 13.99 -21.03
CA GLN A 249 14.14 13.59 -22.44
C GLN A 249 14.98 12.34 -22.60
N LYS A 250 16.15 12.29 -21.96
CA LYS A 250 17.03 11.11 -21.96
C LYS A 250 16.33 9.87 -21.41
N ILE A 251 15.73 9.96 -20.22
CA ILE A 251 14.97 8.84 -19.62
C ILE A 251 13.81 8.42 -20.55
N SER A 252 13.10 9.37 -21.16
CA SER A 252 12.02 9.07 -22.10
C SER A 252 12.53 8.29 -23.31
N SER A 253 13.63 8.74 -23.90
CA SER A 253 14.27 8.06 -25.04
C SER A 253 14.77 6.67 -24.66
N ASP A 254 15.43 6.52 -23.51
CA ASP A 254 15.93 5.22 -23.03
C ASP A 254 14.77 4.23 -22.75
N VAL A 255 13.67 4.71 -22.18
CA VAL A 255 12.46 3.88 -21.95
C VAL A 255 11.82 3.48 -23.27
N GLU A 256 11.70 4.40 -24.23
CA GLU A 256 11.16 4.11 -25.56
C GLU A 256 12.01 3.07 -26.30
N GLU A 257 13.33 3.26 -26.31
CA GLU A 257 14.26 2.32 -26.92
C GLU A 257 14.15 0.94 -26.26
N PHE A 258 14.19 0.89 -24.92
CA PHE A 258 14.09 -0.36 -24.15
C PHE A 258 12.79 -1.12 -24.41
N LEU A 259 11.65 -0.42 -24.43
CA LEU A 259 10.35 -1.04 -24.71
C LEU A 259 10.21 -1.45 -26.17
N CYS A 260 10.92 -0.80 -27.09
CA CYS A 260 10.95 -1.16 -28.51
C CYS A 260 11.93 -2.31 -28.84
N ARG A 261 12.57 -2.93 -27.85
CA ARG A 261 13.36 -4.15 -28.10
C ARG A 261 12.46 -5.38 -28.18
N ASP A 262 12.82 -6.33 -29.05
CA ASP A 262 12.00 -7.51 -29.34
C ASP A 262 11.88 -8.51 -28.18
N ASP A 263 12.79 -8.43 -27.21
CA ASP A 263 12.75 -9.20 -25.97
C ASP A 263 11.71 -8.66 -24.98
N ASN A 264 11.45 -7.36 -24.99
CA ASN A 264 10.48 -6.69 -24.12
C ASN A 264 9.10 -6.53 -24.77
N SER A 265 9.03 -6.36 -26.08
CA SER A 265 7.76 -6.28 -26.80
C SER A 265 7.82 -6.88 -28.19
N ARG A 266 6.71 -7.46 -28.65
CA ARG A 266 6.57 -8.00 -30.00
C ARG A 266 5.75 -7.06 -30.88
N CYS A 267 6.24 -6.81 -32.08
CA CYS A 267 5.51 -6.08 -33.11
C CYS A 267 4.39 -6.92 -33.70
N MET A 268 3.19 -6.35 -33.81
CA MET A 268 2.05 -7.02 -34.45
C MET A 268 2.18 -6.93 -35.98
N PRO A 269 1.89 -8.00 -36.74
CA PRO A 269 2.10 -8.00 -38.20
C PRO A 269 0.94 -7.37 -39.01
N GLY A 270 -0.24 -7.17 -38.40
CA GLY A 270 -1.44 -6.78 -39.14
C GLY A 270 -1.46 -5.31 -39.58
N LYS A 271 -1.96 -5.03 -40.79
CA LYS A 271 -2.20 -3.63 -41.23
C LYS A 271 -3.20 -2.89 -40.34
N ALA A 272 -4.17 -3.61 -39.76
CA ALA A 272 -5.13 -3.08 -38.79
C ALA A 272 -4.50 -2.78 -37.41
N ASP A 273 -3.30 -3.29 -37.16
CA ASP A 273 -2.56 -3.05 -35.92
C ASP A 273 -1.70 -1.77 -36.00
N ALA A 274 -1.76 -1.02 -37.11
CA ALA A 274 -1.14 0.30 -37.19
C ALA A 274 -2.03 1.39 -36.56
N VAL A 275 -1.43 2.29 -35.78
CA VAL A 275 -2.09 3.45 -35.17
C VAL A 275 -1.43 4.74 -35.67
N LYS A 276 -2.25 5.74 -36.01
CA LYS A 276 -1.75 7.08 -36.36
C LYS A 276 -1.45 7.86 -35.07
N TYR A 277 -0.19 8.18 -34.84
CA TYR A 277 0.26 9.04 -33.73
C TYR A 277 0.80 10.35 -34.30
N GLY A 278 0.02 11.42 -34.15
CA GLY A 278 0.30 12.69 -34.81
C GLY A 278 0.25 12.55 -36.33
N LYS A 279 1.38 12.83 -37.01
CA LYS A 279 1.51 12.72 -38.47
C LYS A 279 2.08 11.38 -38.94
N VAL A 280 2.49 10.49 -38.04
CA VAL A 280 3.20 9.24 -38.36
C VAL A 280 2.34 8.02 -38.03
N LYS A 281 2.32 7.01 -38.92
CA LYS A 281 1.73 5.70 -38.62
C LYS A 281 2.77 4.84 -37.89
N LYS A 282 2.41 4.31 -36.72
CA LYS A 282 3.25 3.42 -35.91
C LYS A 282 2.56 2.07 -35.73
N GLN A 283 3.32 0.98 -35.77
CA GLN A 283 2.79 -0.36 -35.56
C GLN A 283 2.58 -0.64 -34.06
N LYS A 284 1.45 -1.23 -33.67
CA LYS A 284 1.22 -1.66 -32.27
C LYS A 284 2.25 -2.71 -31.88
N ARG A 285 2.71 -2.62 -30.63
CA ARG A 285 3.55 -3.63 -29.99
C ARG A 285 2.90 -4.13 -28.72
N ILE A 286 3.01 -5.44 -28.47
CA ILE A 286 2.50 -6.09 -27.25
C ILE A 286 3.67 -6.41 -26.35
N LEU A 287 3.58 -6.07 -25.06
CA LEU A 287 4.62 -6.40 -24.09
C LEU A 287 4.70 -7.93 -23.89
N ASN A 288 5.91 -8.47 -23.87
CA ASN A 288 6.15 -9.90 -23.71
C ASN A 288 5.98 -10.38 -22.25
N ASP A 289 5.95 -9.45 -21.28
CA ASP A 289 5.89 -9.73 -19.84
C ASP A 289 5.10 -8.62 -19.12
N TYR A 290 4.80 -8.81 -17.84
CA TYR A 290 4.16 -7.81 -17.00
C TYR A 290 5.05 -6.59 -16.82
N LEU A 291 4.41 -5.41 -16.75
CA LEU A 291 5.09 -4.13 -16.61
C LEU A 291 6.05 -4.08 -15.41
N HIS A 292 5.70 -4.76 -14.30
CA HIS A 292 6.55 -4.86 -13.12
C HIS A 292 7.89 -5.57 -13.41
N ASN A 293 7.86 -6.68 -14.15
CA ASN A 293 9.07 -7.44 -14.49
C ASN A 293 9.93 -6.66 -15.50
N ILE A 294 9.29 -5.98 -16.44
CA ILE A 294 9.93 -5.10 -17.41
C ILE A 294 10.62 -3.92 -16.70
N LEU A 295 9.97 -3.34 -15.68
CA LEU A 295 10.58 -2.29 -14.86
C LEU A 295 11.82 -2.79 -14.11
N ILE A 296 11.77 -3.99 -13.52
CA ILE A 296 12.94 -4.59 -12.85
C ILE A 296 14.10 -4.76 -13.83
N LYS A 297 13.84 -5.22 -15.06
CA LYS A 297 14.85 -5.33 -16.11
C LYS A 297 15.41 -3.96 -16.51
N PHE A 298 14.55 -2.97 -16.69
CA PHE A 298 14.95 -1.61 -17.04
C PHE A 298 15.88 -1.01 -15.97
N CYS A 299 15.52 -1.13 -14.69
CA CYS A 299 16.31 -0.67 -13.56
C CYS A 299 17.61 -1.48 -13.36
N ALA A 300 17.70 -2.70 -13.90
CA ALA A 300 18.93 -3.48 -13.88
C ALA A 300 19.91 -3.04 -14.99
N GLU A 301 19.40 -2.60 -16.14
CA GLU A 301 20.22 -2.10 -17.26
C GLU A 301 20.65 -0.64 -17.08
N HIS A 302 19.78 0.18 -16.51
CA HIS A 302 20.02 1.62 -16.36
C HIS A 302 20.20 1.98 -14.90
N THR A 303 21.21 2.80 -14.61
CA THR A 303 21.55 3.26 -13.24
C THR A 303 20.61 4.36 -12.71
N TYR A 304 19.44 4.56 -13.34
CA TYR A 304 18.48 5.54 -12.86
C TYR A 304 17.93 5.10 -11.50
N ARG A 305 18.22 5.90 -10.46
CA ARG A 305 17.49 5.82 -9.20
C ARG A 305 16.15 6.54 -9.40
N ILE A 306 15.15 5.79 -9.85
CA ILE A 306 13.74 6.23 -9.91
C ILE A 306 13.16 6.22 -8.50
#